data_AF-A0A5N6XZP3-F1
#
_entry.id   AF-A0A5N6XZP3-F1
#
_cell.length_a   1.000
_cell.length_b   1.000
_cell.length_c   1.000
_cell.angle_alpha   90.00
_cell.angle_beta   90.00
_cell.angle_gamma   90.00
#
_symmetry.space_group_name_H-M   'P 1'
#
loop_
_entity.id
_entity.type
_entity.pdbx_description
1 polymer ?
#
loop_
_entity_poly.entity_id
_entity_poly.type
_entity_poly.pdbx_seq_one_letter_code
_entity_poly.pdbx_strand_id
1 'polypeptide(L)'
;MAFPNRIFTHSTWRLIGLGLTTTVFSLGALSIVAPSTAADTLGVVPTTTEGRNITEKAMVFLGIRDIAVAAAMFWFSREGKDKELGVLLTAWTVVCVVDTWVTIQGPRGWDKGVWGLCGGAAVVMLGGLGLLQA
;
A
#
# COMPACT_ATOMS: atom_id res chain seq x y z
N MET A 1 20.70 8.47 -4.85
CA MET A 1 21.74 7.49 -4.48
C MET A 1 21.45 6.22 -5.27
N ALA A 2 22.39 5.76 -6.10
CA ALA A 2 22.23 4.55 -6.91
C ALA A 2 22.63 3.31 -6.09
N PHE A 3 21.82 2.26 -6.09
CA PHE A 3 22.26 0.96 -5.55
C PHE A 3 23.42 0.45 -6.43
N PRO A 4 24.48 -0.12 -5.84
CA PRO A 4 25.72 -0.41 -6.54
C PRO A 4 25.66 -1.55 -7.58
N ASN A 5 24.53 -2.25 -7.75
CA ASN A 5 24.37 -3.30 -8.76
C ASN A 5 22.94 -3.30 -9.34
N ARG A 6 22.79 -3.56 -10.66
CA ARG A 6 21.50 -3.89 -11.27
C ARG A 6 21.03 -5.26 -10.74
N ILE A 7 20.36 -5.27 -9.59
CA ILE A 7 19.83 -6.49 -8.95
C ILE A 7 18.84 -7.20 -9.90
N PHE A 8 18.05 -6.43 -10.66
CA PHE A 8 17.11 -6.94 -11.65
C PHE A 8 17.15 -6.15 -12.96
N THR A 9 16.60 -6.75 -14.03
CA THR A 9 16.45 -6.10 -15.33
C THR A 9 15.31 -5.08 -15.32
N HIS A 10 15.32 -4.11 -16.24
CA HIS A 10 14.26 -3.11 -16.39
C HIS A 10 12.86 -3.75 -16.55
N SER A 11 12.76 -4.83 -17.34
CA SER A 11 11.49 -5.56 -17.53
C SER A 11 10.97 -6.18 -16.22
N THR A 12 11.88 -6.71 -15.40
CA THR A 12 11.55 -7.27 -14.08
C THR A 12 11.03 -6.19 -13.14
N TRP A 13 11.67 -5.03 -13.08
CA TRP A 13 11.20 -3.91 -12.26
C TRP A 13 9.83 -3.41 -12.69
N ARG A 14 9.56 -3.36 -14.00
CA ARG A 14 8.25 -3.00 -14.52
C ARG A 14 7.15 -3.99 -14.10
N LEU A 15 7.45 -5.30 -14.13
CA LEU A 15 6.54 -6.33 -13.62
C LEU A 15 6.29 -6.20 -12.12
N ILE A 16 7.33 -5.89 -11.33
CA ILE A 16 7.19 -5.62 -9.89
C ILE A 16 6.30 -4.40 -9.66
N GLY A 17 6.52 -3.31 -10.39
CA GLY A 17 5.68 -2.10 -10.33
C GLY A 17 4.21 -2.37 -10.65
N LEU A 18 3.95 -3.16 -11.70
CA LEU A 18 2.59 -3.61 -12.05
C LEU A 18 1.97 -4.48 -10.95
N GLY A 19 2.72 -5.43 -10.40
CA GLY A 19 2.25 -6.27 -9.30
C GLY A 19 1.96 -5.46 -8.03
N LEU A 20 2.77 -4.45 -7.73
CA LEU A 20 2.50 -3.52 -6.63
C LEU A 20 1.23 -2.71 -6.89
N THR A 21 1.04 -2.23 -8.11
CA THR A 21 -0.17 -1.50 -8.52
C THR A 21 -1.44 -2.33 -8.31
N THR A 22 -1.43 -3.59 -8.75
CA THR A 22 -2.58 -4.50 -8.58
C THR A 22 -2.83 -4.84 -7.11
N THR A 23 -1.77 -4.95 -6.30
CA THR A 23 -1.89 -5.18 -4.87
C THR A 23 -2.56 -4.00 -4.18
N VAL A 24 -2.10 -2.77 -4.44
CA VAL A 24 -2.70 -1.55 -3.87
C VAL A 24 -4.17 -1.40 -4.31
N PHE A 25 -4.47 -1.65 -5.58
CA PHE A 25 -5.85 -1.66 -6.07
C PHE A 25 -6.73 -2.69 -5.32
N SER A 26 -6.22 -3.91 -5.13
CA SER A 26 -6.98 -4.99 -4.48
C SER A 26 -7.26 -4.70 -3.02
N LEU A 27 -6.29 -4.12 -2.30
CA LEU A 27 -6.48 -3.67 -0.91
C LEU A 27 -7.51 -2.54 -0.81
N GLY A 28 -7.45 -1.58 -1.74
CA GLY A 28 -8.42 -0.51 -1.82
C GLY A 28 -9.84 -1.01 -2.08
N ALA A 29 -9.99 -1.90 -3.06
CA ALA A 29 -11.26 -2.55 -3.39
C ALA A 29 -11.82 -3.36 -2.22
N LEU A 30 -10.98 -4.13 -1.52
CA LEU A 30 -11.37 -4.88 -0.33
C LEU A 30 -11.90 -3.95 0.77
N SER A 31 -11.24 -2.82 1.00
CA SER A 31 -11.63 -1.85 2.03
C SER A 31 -12.97 -1.17 1.73
N ILE A 32 -13.35 -1.05 0.45
CA ILE A 32 -14.65 -0.51 0.04
C ILE A 32 -15.75 -1.59 0.07
N VAL A 33 -15.46 -2.79 -0.45
CA VAL A 33 -16.46 -3.87 -0.59
C VAL A 33 -16.74 -4.57 0.74
N ALA A 34 -15.70 -4.77 1.57
CA ALA A 34 -15.78 -5.46 2.84
C ALA A 34 -15.01 -4.70 3.94
N PRO A 35 -15.46 -3.49 4.31
CA PRO A 35 -14.76 -2.61 5.25
C PRO A 35 -14.54 -3.26 6.62
N SER A 36 -15.48 -4.07 7.11
CA SER A 36 -15.32 -4.81 8.37
C SER A 36 -14.21 -5.84 8.32
N THR A 37 -14.05 -6.53 7.19
CA THR A 37 -13.00 -7.53 7.00
C THR A 37 -11.64 -6.84 6.90
N ALA A 38 -11.56 -5.75 6.14
CA ALA A 38 -10.35 -4.92 6.06
C ALA A 38 -9.94 -4.40 7.45
N ALA A 39 -10.90 -3.89 8.22
CA ALA A 39 -10.65 -3.43 9.59
C ALA A 39 -10.10 -4.52 10.51
N ASP A 40 -10.64 -5.75 10.44
CA ASP A 40 -10.15 -6.86 11.26
C ASP A 40 -8.73 -7.28 10.85
N THR A 41 -8.40 -7.27 9.55
CA THR A 41 -7.01 -7.56 9.10
C THR A 41 -5.99 -6.55 9.62
N LEU A 42 -6.42 -5.30 9.83
CA LEU A 42 -5.62 -4.23 10.42
C LEU A 42 -5.66 -4.24 11.96
N GLY A 43 -6.39 -5.17 12.57
CA GLY A 43 -6.55 -5.26 14.02
C GLY A 43 -7.44 -4.17 14.62
N VAL A 44 -8.14 -3.40 13.79
CA VAL A 44 -9.03 -2.31 14.20
C VAL A 44 -10.44 -2.87 14.40
N VAL A 45 -10.62 -3.62 15.50
CA VAL A 45 -11.92 -4.22 15.85
C VAL A 45 -12.69 -3.27 16.78
N PRO A 46 -13.77 -2.63 16.31
CA PRO A 46 -14.55 -1.73 17.14
C PRO A 46 -15.32 -2.50 18.22
N THR A 47 -15.26 -2.03 19.46
CA THR A 47 -15.98 -2.60 20.60
C THR A 47 -17.32 -1.90 20.87
N THR A 48 -17.56 -0.74 20.25
CA THR A 48 -18.79 0.04 20.38
C THR A 48 -19.48 0.19 19.02
N THR A 49 -20.80 0.40 19.04
CA THR A 49 -21.59 0.63 17.82
C THR A 49 -21.16 1.91 17.09
N GLU A 50 -20.82 2.96 17.84
CA GLU A 50 -20.30 4.21 17.27
C GLU A 50 -18.93 4.00 16.60
N GLY A 51 -18.02 3.29 17.28
CA GLY A 51 -16.73 2.92 16.72
C GLY A 51 -16.87 2.11 15.42
N ARG A 52 -17.89 1.25 15.32
CA ARG A 52 -18.16 0.49 14.10
C ARG A 52 -18.48 1.39 12.91
N ASN A 53 -19.37 2.36 13.09
CA ASN A 53 -19.74 3.32 12.04
C ASN A 53 -18.55 4.19 11.60
N ILE A 54 -17.71 4.60 12.54
CA ILE A 54 -16.51 5.40 12.26
C ILE A 54 -15.50 4.56 11.47
N THR A 55 -15.19 3.34 11.95
CA THR A 55 -14.26 2.43 11.29
C THR A 55 -14.73 2.09 9.88
N GLU A 56 -16.01 1.84 9.67
CA GLU A 56 -16.55 1.48 8.35
C GLU A 56 -16.37 2.62 7.33
N LYS A 57 -16.67 3.87 7.74
CA LYS A 57 -16.42 5.05 6.90
C LYS A 57 -14.93 5.29 6.67
N ALA A 58 -14.10 5.11 7.70
CA ALA A 58 -12.66 5.27 7.60
C ALA A 58 -12.05 4.27 6.60
N MET A 59 -12.51 3.01 6.60
CA MET A 59 -12.07 2.00 5.64
C MET A 59 -12.45 2.35 4.21
N VAL A 60 -13.64 2.94 3.98
CA VAL A 60 -14.02 3.43 2.65
C VAL A 60 -13.12 4.59 2.19
N PHE A 61 -12.81 5.55 3.07
CA PHE A 61 -11.87 6.63 2.76
C PHE A 61 -10.45 6.11 2.49
N LEU A 62 -10.01 5.12 3.24
CA LEU A 62 -8.72 4.45 3.05
C LEU A 62 -8.72 3.70 1.70
N GLY A 63 -9.82 3.03 1.37
CA GLY A 63 -9.96 2.29 0.14
C GLY A 63 -9.97 3.16 -1.13
N ILE A 64 -10.66 4.30 -1.12
CA ILE A 64 -10.69 5.19 -2.30
C ILE A 64 -9.33 5.85 -2.55
N ARG A 65 -8.59 6.15 -1.48
CA ARG A 65 -7.20 6.66 -1.55
C ARG A 65 -6.29 5.65 -2.27
N ASP A 66 -6.42 4.37 -1.92
CA ASP A 66 -5.65 3.28 -2.52
C ASP A 66 -6.05 3.05 -3.98
N ILE A 67 -7.35 3.10 -4.32
CA ILE A 67 -7.80 3.00 -5.72
C ILE A 67 -7.31 4.18 -6.55
N ALA A 68 -7.35 5.40 -6.01
CA ALA A 68 -6.90 6.61 -6.71
C ALA A 68 -5.41 6.53 -7.05
N VAL A 69 -4.57 6.11 -6.10
CA VAL A 69 -3.14 5.95 -6.37
C VAL A 69 -2.89 4.80 -7.34
N ALA A 70 -3.61 3.68 -7.23
CA ALA A 70 -3.45 2.55 -8.12
C ALA A 70 -3.84 2.90 -9.56
N ALA A 71 -4.87 3.72 -9.76
CA ALA A 71 -5.23 4.24 -11.08
C ALA A 71 -4.11 5.10 -11.68
N ALA A 72 -3.49 5.96 -10.87
CA ALA A 72 -2.34 6.77 -11.32
C ALA A 72 -1.11 5.89 -11.64
N MET A 73 -0.81 4.90 -10.81
CA MET A 73 0.25 3.92 -11.05
C MET A 73 0.00 3.13 -12.35
N PHE A 74 -1.23 2.67 -12.57
CA PHE A 74 -1.61 1.96 -13.80
C PHE A 74 -1.43 2.84 -15.03
N TRP A 75 -1.81 4.12 -14.93
CA TRP A 75 -1.61 5.08 -16.01
C TRP A 75 -0.13 5.25 -16.36
N PHE A 76 0.73 5.49 -15.37
CA PHE A 76 2.17 5.62 -15.61
C PHE A 76 2.80 4.35 -16.16
N SER A 77 2.37 3.18 -15.68
CA SER A 77 2.84 1.91 -16.24
C SER A 77 2.43 1.73 -17.70
N ARG A 78 1.21 2.14 -18.07
CA ARG A 78 0.72 2.08 -19.46
C ARG A 78 1.50 3.01 -20.39
N GLU A 79 1.90 4.18 -19.90
CA GLU A 79 2.75 5.13 -20.66
C GLU A 79 4.24 4.74 -20.67
N GLY A 80 4.65 3.70 -19.95
CA GLY A 80 6.06 3.30 -19.83
C GLY A 80 6.90 4.29 -19.02
N LYS A 81 6.26 5.11 -18.17
CA LYS A 81 6.87 6.12 -17.31
C LYS A 81 7.33 5.48 -16.00
N ASP A 82 8.30 4.59 -16.11
CA ASP A 82 8.73 3.72 -15.00
C ASP A 82 9.39 4.53 -13.86
N LYS A 83 10.06 5.65 -14.16
CA LYS A 83 10.64 6.53 -13.13
C LYS A 83 9.57 7.25 -12.33
N GLU A 84 8.55 7.78 -13.00
CA GLU A 84 7.42 8.46 -12.37
C GLU A 84 6.59 7.49 -11.54
N LEU A 85 6.41 6.26 -12.03
CA LEU A 85 5.83 5.16 -11.26
C LEU A 85 6.65 4.86 -10.00
N GLY A 86 7.98 4.86 -10.11
CA GLY A 86 8.91 4.72 -8.98
C GLY A 86 8.79 5.86 -7.96
N VAL A 87 8.68 7.12 -8.42
CA VAL A 87 8.42 8.28 -7.54
C VAL A 87 7.10 8.09 -6.80
N LEU A 88 6.05 7.68 -7.51
CA LEU A 88 4.74 7.50 -6.90
C LEU A 88 4.74 6.37 -5.85
N LEU A 89 5.39 5.25 -6.13
CA LEU A 89 5.54 4.13 -5.18
C LEU A 89 6.38 4.51 -3.96
N THR A 90 7.49 5.25 -4.16
CA THR A 90 8.30 5.73 -3.03
C THR A 90 7.55 6.74 -2.18
N ALA A 91 6.78 7.66 -2.77
CA ALA A 91 5.90 8.56 -2.03
C ALA A 91 4.80 7.78 -1.28
N TRP A 92 4.23 6.76 -1.90
CA TRP A 92 3.21 5.89 -1.30
C TRP A 92 3.73 5.12 -0.07
N THR A 93 5.05 4.90 0.02
CA THR A 93 5.65 4.28 1.22
C THR A 93 5.35 5.06 2.49
N VAL A 94 5.25 6.40 2.41
CA VAL A 94 4.88 7.24 3.55
C VAL A 94 3.49 6.88 4.07
N VAL A 95 2.55 6.63 3.15
CA VAL A 95 1.19 6.20 3.49
C VAL A 95 1.22 4.84 4.19
N CYS A 96 1.98 3.88 3.66
CA CYS A 96 2.13 2.56 4.30
C CYS A 96 2.74 2.66 5.72
N VAL A 97 3.71 3.55 5.93
CA VAL A 97 4.32 3.79 7.26
C VAL A 97 3.31 4.39 8.22
N VAL A 98 2.53 5.38 7.78
CA VAL A 98 1.48 5.99 8.60
C VAL A 98 0.38 4.98 8.94
N ASP A 99 -0.07 4.17 7.98
CA ASP A 99 -1.05 3.11 8.22
C ASP A 99 -0.53 2.11 9.26
N THR A 100 0.74 1.70 9.14
CA THR A 100 1.40 0.84 10.14
C THR A 100 1.42 1.49 11.52
N TRP A 101 1.83 2.76 11.59
CA TRP A 101 1.89 3.51 12.85
C TRP A 101 0.52 3.62 13.53
N VAL A 102 -0.53 3.90 12.77
CA VAL A 102 -1.91 4.00 13.28
C VAL A 102 -2.39 2.64 13.78
N THR A 103 -2.10 1.55 13.06
CA THR A 103 -2.49 0.20 13.52
C THR A 103 -1.78 -0.25 14.80
N ILE A 104 -0.52 0.13 14.99
CA ILE A 104 0.24 -0.17 16.23
C ILE A 104 -0.39 0.48 17.47
N GLN A 105 -1.05 1.64 17.30
CA GLN A 105 -1.76 2.29 18.42
C GLN A 105 -3.06 1.58 18.81
N GLY A 106 -3.48 0.56 18.05
CA GLY A 106 -4.66 -0.24 18.34
C GLY A 106 -4.48 -1.20 19.52
N PRO A 107 -5.60 -1.73 20.06
CA PRO A 107 -5.61 -2.59 21.26
C PRO A 107 -4.88 -3.93 21.10
N ARG A 108 -4.57 -4.36 19.86
CA ARG A 108 -3.78 -5.56 19.56
C ARG A 108 -2.25 -5.33 19.65
N GLY A 109 -1.78 -4.09 19.70
CA GLY A 109 -0.35 -3.77 19.77
C GLY A 109 0.46 -4.32 18.57
N TRP A 110 1.67 -4.84 18.83
CA TRP A 110 2.56 -5.39 17.81
C TRP A 110 2.17 -6.84 17.44
N ASP A 111 1.14 -6.99 16.60
CA ASP A 111 0.60 -8.29 16.16
C ASP A 111 1.08 -8.68 14.74
N LYS A 112 0.69 -9.86 14.25
CA LYS A 112 0.96 -10.38 12.90
C LYS A 112 0.55 -9.41 11.79
N GLY A 113 -0.52 -8.63 11.99
CA GLY A 113 -0.97 -7.61 11.04
C GLY A 113 0.06 -6.48 10.86
N VAL A 114 0.71 -6.05 11.95
CA VAL A 114 1.78 -5.04 11.92
C VAL A 114 3.01 -5.55 11.17
N TRP A 115 3.36 -6.83 11.34
CA TRP A 115 4.43 -7.47 10.56
C TRP A 115 4.13 -7.51 9.06
N GLY A 116 2.87 -7.78 8.69
CA GLY A 116 2.40 -7.73 7.30
C GLY A 116 2.51 -6.32 6.69
N LEU A 117 2.14 -5.29 7.45
CA LEU A 117 2.22 -3.89 7.01
C LEU A 117 3.67 -3.40 6.88
N CYS A 118 4.53 -3.72 7.84
CA CYS A 118 5.97 -3.45 7.75
C CYS A 118 6.60 -4.14 6.53
N GLY A 119 6.26 -5.41 6.30
CA GLY A 119 6.69 -6.15 5.12
C GLY A 119 6.22 -5.50 3.82
N GLY A 120 4.94 -5.12 3.76
CA GLY A 120 4.35 -4.41 2.62
C GLY A 120 5.04 -3.07 2.34
N ALA A 121 5.27 -2.26 3.37
CA ALA A 121 5.97 -0.97 3.24
C ALA A 121 7.40 -1.15 2.70
N ALA A 122 8.14 -2.15 3.19
CA ALA A 122 9.48 -2.45 2.71
C ALA A 122 9.47 -2.88 1.22
N VAL A 123 8.51 -3.72 0.82
CA VAL A 123 8.40 -4.17 -0.58
C VAL A 123 8.01 -3.02 -1.51
N VAL A 124 7.08 -2.15 -1.10
CA VAL A 124 6.69 -0.94 -1.85
C VAL A 124 7.87 0.01 -2.01
N MET A 125 8.63 0.25 -0.93
CA MET A 125 9.81 1.11 -0.94
C MET A 125 10.89 0.56 -1.88
N LEU A 126 11.19 -0.74 -1.79
CA LEU A 126 12.18 -1.41 -2.64
C LEU A 126 11.74 -1.41 -4.11
N GLY A 127 10.46 -1.66 -4.39
CA GLY A 127 9.88 -1.57 -5.72
C GLY A 127 10.01 -0.18 -6.34
N GLY A 128 9.67 0.85 -5.57
CA GLY A 128 9.78 2.24 -5.99
C GLY A 128 11.23 2.66 -6.26
N LEU A 129 12.14 2.34 -5.34
CA LEU A 129 13.57 2.63 -5.51
C LEU A 129 14.18 1.88 -6.70
N GLY A 130 13.76 0.63 -6.94
CA GLY A 130 14.20 -0.15 -8.09
C GLY A 130 13.75 0.45 -9.43
N LEU A 131 12.50 0.92 -9.51
CA LEU A 131 11.96 1.59 -10.69
C LEU A 131 12.62 2.95 -10.96
N LEU A 132 13.01 3.70 -9.92
CA LEU A 132 13.77 4.96 -10.06
C LEU A 132 15.16 4.75 -10.68
N GLN A 133 15.72 3.56 -10.53
CA GLN A 133 17.06 3.21 -10.98
C GLN A 133 17.10 2.45 -12.30
N ALA A 134 15.94 1.95 -12.77
CA ALA A 134 15.81 1.16 -13.97
C ALA A 134 16.18 1.97 -15.24
#